data_AF-A0AAD5PFP4-F1
#
_entry.id   AF-A0AAD5PFP4-F1
#
_cell.length_a   1.000
_cell.length_b   1.000
_cell.length_c   1.000
_cell.angle_alpha   90.00
_cell.angle_beta   90.00
_cell.angle_gamma   90.00
#
_symmetry.space_group_name_H-M   'P 1'
#
loop_
_entity.id
_entity.type
_entity.pdbx_description
1 polymer ?
#
loop_
_entity_poly.entity_id
_entity_poly.type
_entity_poly.pdbx_seq_one_letter_code
_entity_poly.pdbx_strand_id
1 'polypeptide(L)'
;MAIKFMLSAAVGLPIATLTLRHLMALPFGPHFDALCPGYKGTDLTGIVSIDNFLCKIVNIFTHAINDPLGNIISWLVLGLATSVLAIWAVEGSRAKSNALLGAVALWGMAANVFSVSVIIFAPWIPMYYFCYGDDNSNIADYSIKSARATAILIAILAGFVIPSMAMLLAGEPFSHTQTVVVTLWQFAPLVVAPIYLFSTSTFAGMEKPMESRINYQTQQKRRVADQKSAVETVHLVLGVMNAICYYVMLFRAGGRGFLNVETFVDLWTLYRDKLTAMSIEQTGIISASHLFLVDLIICWAGCAFWSLLESGFGGLLVLVVGSIFTGPGGGVSLYAAYRENYVQNKDRLVVKSE
;
A
#
# COMPACT_ATOMS: atom_id res chain seq x y z
N MET A 1 13.30 23.05 3.93
CA MET A 1 12.83 22.19 2.82
C MET A 1 13.84 21.10 2.44
N ALA A 2 15.16 21.34 2.57
CA ALA A 2 16.16 20.40 2.06
C ALA A 2 16.42 19.16 2.95
N ILE A 3 16.32 19.24 4.27
CA ILE A 3 16.89 18.17 5.13
C ILE A 3 16.07 16.88 5.04
N LYS A 4 14.76 16.91 5.26
CA LYS A 4 13.93 15.69 5.21
C LYS A 4 13.88 15.08 3.81
N PHE A 5 13.79 15.92 2.78
CA PHE A 5 13.88 15.49 1.39
C PHE A 5 15.20 14.76 1.11
N MET A 6 16.34 15.41 1.38
CA MET A 6 17.67 14.84 1.12
C MET A 6 17.91 13.59 1.96
N LEU A 7 17.49 13.58 3.23
CA LEU A 7 17.60 12.42 4.10
C LEU A 7 16.75 11.25 3.58
N SER A 8 15.51 11.53 3.15
CA SER A 8 14.64 10.49 2.59
C SER A 8 15.18 9.92 1.28
N ALA A 9 15.77 10.72 0.41
CA ALA A 9 16.41 10.26 -0.81
C ALA A 9 17.70 9.48 -0.53
N ALA A 10 18.54 9.98 0.38
CA ALA A 10 19.81 9.38 0.75
C ALA A 10 19.66 8.00 1.43
N VAL A 11 18.58 7.79 2.19
CA VAL A 11 18.27 6.49 2.81
C VAL A 11 17.40 5.63 1.89
N GLY A 12 16.38 6.22 1.27
CA GLY A 12 15.40 5.50 0.47
C GLY A 12 15.95 4.95 -0.84
N LEU A 13 16.77 5.71 -1.57
CA LEU A 13 17.33 5.24 -2.85
C LEU A 13 18.22 4.00 -2.68
N PRO A 14 19.20 3.95 -1.75
CA PRO A 14 19.97 2.73 -1.52
C PRO A 14 19.11 1.54 -1.13
N ILE A 15 18.13 1.71 -0.24
CA ILE A 15 17.24 0.61 0.18
C ILE A 15 16.42 0.11 -1.01
N ALA A 16 15.83 1.01 -1.79
CA ALA A 16 15.05 0.66 -2.97
C ALA A 16 15.90 -0.02 -4.05
N THR A 17 17.12 0.47 -4.32
CA THR A 17 18.05 -0.16 -5.27
C THR A 17 18.51 -1.53 -4.80
N LEU A 18 18.83 -1.69 -3.51
CA LEU A 18 19.21 -2.98 -2.94
C LEU A 18 18.05 -3.97 -2.98
N THR A 19 16.84 -3.52 -2.65
CA THR A 19 15.63 -4.34 -2.73
C THR A 19 15.38 -4.76 -4.16
N LEU A 20 15.36 -3.83 -5.11
CA LEU A 20 15.16 -4.13 -6.52
C LEU A 20 16.25 -5.05 -7.08
N ARG A 21 17.52 -4.85 -6.70
CA ARG A 21 18.63 -5.73 -7.08
C ARG A 21 18.46 -7.12 -6.49
N HIS A 22 18.04 -7.23 -5.23
CA HIS A 22 17.75 -8.52 -4.59
C HIS A 22 16.62 -9.23 -5.33
N LEU A 23 15.53 -8.52 -5.63
CA LEU A 23 14.41 -9.05 -6.40
C LEU A 23 14.82 -9.50 -7.81
N MET A 24 15.71 -8.77 -8.49
CA MET A 24 16.21 -9.16 -9.80
C MET A 24 17.27 -10.28 -9.77
N ALA A 25 18.01 -10.43 -8.66
CA ALA A 25 19.11 -11.38 -8.52
C ALA A 25 18.65 -12.78 -8.09
N LEU A 26 17.42 -12.90 -7.59
CA LEU A 26 16.78 -14.19 -7.35
C LEU A 26 16.74 -14.98 -8.67
N PRO A 27 16.80 -16.33 -8.66
CA PRO A 27 16.91 -17.18 -9.85
C PRO A 27 15.68 -17.14 -10.80
N PHE A 28 14.86 -16.10 -10.67
CA PHE A 28 13.61 -15.83 -11.36
C PHE A 28 13.71 -15.70 -12.87
N GLY A 29 14.71 -15.00 -13.41
CA GLY A 29 14.71 -14.60 -14.82
C GLY A 29 14.55 -15.81 -15.76
N PRO A 30 15.51 -16.75 -15.75
CA PRO A 30 15.42 -17.95 -16.60
C PRO A 30 14.28 -18.89 -16.21
N HIS A 31 13.89 -18.92 -14.92
CA HIS A 31 12.87 -19.86 -14.42
C HIS A 31 11.45 -19.41 -14.80
N PHE A 32 11.12 -18.12 -14.69
CA PHE A 32 9.83 -17.60 -15.15
C PHE A 32 9.71 -17.58 -16.67
N ASP A 33 10.81 -17.33 -17.38
CA ASP A 33 10.83 -17.50 -18.84
C ASP A 33 10.48 -18.96 -19.21
N ALA A 34 10.96 -19.94 -18.43
CA ALA A 34 10.64 -21.35 -18.59
C ALA A 34 9.25 -21.76 -18.06
N LEU A 35 8.59 -20.95 -17.22
CA LEU A 35 7.21 -21.14 -16.72
C LEU A 35 6.15 -20.48 -17.62
N CYS A 36 6.58 -19.78 -18.67
CA CYS A 36 5.73 -19.31 -19.77
C CYS A 36 5.87 -20.13 -21.08
N PRO A 37 6.09 -21.47 -21.09
CA PRO A 37 6.38 -22.21 -22.31
C PRO A 37 5.06 -22.56 -23.00
N GLY A 38 4.53 -21.63 -23.79
CA GLY A 38 3.28 -21.84 -24.51
C GLY A 38 2.30 -20.68 -24.46
N TYR A 39 2.66 -19.58 -23.78
CA TYR A 39 1.95 -18.33 -23.98
C TYR A 39 2.16 -17.88 -25.42
N LYS A 40 1.16 -18.06 -26.30
CA LYS A 40 1.31 -17.78 -27.74
C LYS A 40 1.36 -16.26 -28.04
N GLY A 41 1.52 -15.43 -27.01
CA GLY A 41 1.56 -13.98 -27.11
C GLY A 41 0.23 -13.36 -27.52
N THR A 42 -0.87 -14.12 -27.47
CA THR A 42 -2.20 -13.68 -27.88
C THR A 42 -3.35 -14.05 -26.94
N ASP A 43 -3.08 -14.72 -25.82
CA ASP A 43 -4.15 -15.31 -24.99
C ASP A 43 -4.75 -14.30 -23.99
N LEU A 44 -4.05 -13.18 -23.75
CA LEU A 44 -4.44 -12.16 -22.76
C LEU A 44 -4.86 -10.86 -23.45
N THR A 45 -3.89 -10.11 -23.99
CA THR A 45 -4.13 -8.80 -24.61
C THR A 45 -4.05 -8.85 -26.13
N GLY A 46 -3.48 -9.92 -26.70
CA GLY A 46 -3.17 -9.98 -28.13
C GLY A 46 -1.83 -9.37 -28.52
N ILE A 47 -1.12 -8.73 -27.57
CA ILE A 47 0.16 -8.07 -27.81
C ILE A 47 1.27 -8.86 -27.12
N VAL A 48 2.09 -9.55 -27.92
CA VAL A 48 3.15 -10.47 -27.46
C VAL A 48 4.02 -9.89 -26.34
N SER A 49 4.49 -8.65 -26.47
CA SER A 49 5.36 -8.03 -25.46
C SER A 49 4.66 -7.78 -24.13
N ILE A 50 3.38 -7.39 -24.16
CA ILE A 50 2.58 -7.14 -22.96
C ILE A 50 2.22 -8.47 -22.31
N ASP A 51 1.82 -9.45 -23.10
CA ASP A 51 1.48 -10.79 -22.64
C ASP A 51 2.68 -11.51 -22.01
N ASN A 52 3.87 -11.38 -22.59
CA ASN A 52 5.10 -11.92 -22.00
C ASN A 52 5.44 -11.27 -20.66
N PHE A 53 5.25 -9.95 -20.54
CA PHE A 53 5.46 -9.23 -19.29
C PHE A 53 4.44 -9.64 -18.23
N LEU A 54 3.15 -9.67 -18.60
CA LEU A 54 2.07 -10.09 -17.73
C LEU A 54 2.23 -11.53 -17.28
N CYS A 55 2.66 -12.44 -18.16
CA CYS A 55 2.92 -13.84 -17.79
C CYS A 55 3.90 -13.95 -16.63
N LYS A 56 4.99 -13.17 -16.63
CA LYS A 56 5.99 -13.19 -15.54
C LYS A 56 5.38 -12.73 -14.22
N ILE A 57 4.69 -11.58 -14.23
CA ILE A 57 4.09 -11.03 -13.00
C ILE A 57 2.97 -11.94 -12.51
N VAL A 58 2.08 -12.38 -13.38
CA VAL A 58 0.96 -13.26 -13.03
C VAL A 58 1.46 -14.58 -12.47
N ASN A 59 2.53 -15.17 -13.02
CA ASN A 59 3.14 -16.37 -12.45
C ASN A 59 3.72 -16.13 -11.06
N ILE A 60 4.41 -15.01 -10.81
CA ILE A 60 4.89 -14.66 -9.46
C ILE A 60 3.72 -14.66 -8.46
N PHE A 61 2.64 -13.95 -8.77
CA PHE A 61 1.48 -13.86 -7.90
C PHE A 61 0.79 -15.22 -7.74
N THR A 62 0.62 -15.97 -8.83
CA THR A 62 -0.03 -17.29 -8.84
C THR A 62 0.74 -18.29 -7.96
N HIS A 63 2.07 -18.33 -8.07
CA HIS A 63 2.90 -19.17 -7.21
C HIS A 63 2.86 -18.74 -5.75
N ALA A 64 2.88 -17.43 -5.45
CA ALA A 64 2.78 -16.93 -4.08
C ALA A 64 1.43 -17.29 -3.44
N ILE A 65 0.30 -17.09 -4.14
CA ILE A 65 -1.03 -17.35 -3.56
C ILE A 65 -1.36 -18.83 -3.42
N ASN A 66 -0.74 -19.71 -4.21
CA ASN A 66 -0.94 -21.16 -4.13
C ASN A 66 0.01 -21.82 -3.12
N ASP A 67 1.09 -21.15 -2.69
CA ASP A 67 1.89 -21.60 -1.56
C ASP A 67 1.13 -21.41 -0.25
N PRO A 68 1.06 -22.39 0.66
CA PRO A 68 0.38 -22.24 1.94
C PRO A 68 0.88 -21.08 2.82
N LEU A 69 2.19 -20.79 2.80
CA LEU A 69 2.81 -19.70 3.56
C LEU A 69 2.81 -18.41 2.74
N GLY A 70 3.14 -18.49 1.45
CA GLY A 70 3.03 -17.39 0.49
C GLY A 70 1.64 -16.79 0.49
N ASN A 71 0.56 -17.58 0.51
CA ASN A 71 -0.82 -17.10 0.58
C ASN A 71 -1.04 -16.22 1.82
N ILE A 72 -0.59 -16.68 2.99
CA ILE A 72 -0.68 -15.94 4.25
C ILE A 72 0.07 -14.61 4.14
N ILE A 73 1.27 -14.64 3.59
CA ILE A 73 2.09 -13.44 3.39
C ILE A 73 1.43 -12.50 2.38
N SER A 74 0.83 -13.01 1.29
CA SER A 74 0.10 -12.21 0.31
C SER A 74 -1.08 -11.47 0.93
N TRP A 75 -1.85 -12.09 1.82
CA TRP A 75 -2.90 -11.40 2.57
C TRP A 75 -2.34 -10.24 3.40
N LEU A 76 -1.20 -10.45 4.08
CA LEU A 76 -0.57 -9.41 4.91
C LEU A 76 0.04 -8.27 4.07
N VAL A 77 0.70 -8.58 2.95
CA VAL A 77 1.25 -7.60 2.00
C VAL A 77 0.14 -6.75 1.42
N LEU A 78 -0.94 -7.38 0.94
CA LEU A 78 -2.06 -6.64 0.34
C LEU A 78 -2.79 -5.81 1.39
N GLY A 79 -2.93 -6.32 2.62
CA GLY A 79 -3.44 -5.53 3.74
C GLY A 79 -2.58 -4.30 4.04
N LEU A 80 -1.26 -4.45 4.12
CA LEU A 80 -0.34 -3.31 4.26
C LEU A 80 -0.45 -2.34 3.07
N ALA A 81 -0.47 -2.86 1.84
CA ALA A 81 -0.60 -2.05 0.63
C ALA A 81 -1.90 -1.24 0.62
N THR A 82 -3.02 -1.74 1.16
CA THR A 82 -4.26 -0.97 1.29
C THR A 82 -4.08 0.28 2.15
N SER A 83 -3.35 0.16 3.25
CA SER A 83 -3.08 1.28 4.16
C SER A 83 -2.16 2.31 3.49
N VAL A 84 -1.15 1.82 2.77
CA VAL A 84 -0.22 2.67 2.01
C VAL A 84 -0.93 3.41 0.89
N LEU A 85 -1.77 2.75 0.10
CA LEU A 85 -2.59 3.38 -0.94
C LEU A 85 -3.54 4.43 -0.37
N ALA A 86 -4.11 4.19 0.81
CA ALA A 86 -4.94 5.17 1.51
C ALA A 86 -4.16 6.40 1.91
N ILE A 87 -2.95 6.24 2.47
CA ILE A 87 -2.05 7.34 2.77
C ILE A 87 -1.71 8.11 1.49
N TRP A 88 -1.34 7.42 0.41
CA TRP A 88 -1.02 8.06 -0.87
C TRP A 88 -2.20 8.87 -1.41
N ALA A 89 -3.42 8.34 -1.30
CA ALA A 89 -4.63 9.04 -1.75
C ALA A 89 -5.01 10.23 -0.87
N VAL A 90 -4.88 10.10 0.44
CA VAL A 90 -5.13 11.19 1.40
C VAL A 90 -4.11 12.31 1.18
N GLU A 91 -2.82 12.00 1.20
CA GLU A 91 -1.76 12.98 0.98
C GLU A 91 -1.79 13.57 -0.43
N GLY A 92 -2.14 12.77 -1.43
CA GLY A 92 -2.34 13.20 -2.81
C GLY A 92 -3.51 14.17 -2.99
N SER A 93 -4.48 14.17 -2.06
CA SER A 93 -5.72 14.95 -2.14
C SER A 93 -5.72 16.24 -1.32
N ARG A 94 -4.67 16.51 -0.54
CA ARG A 94 -4.55 17.76 0.23
C ARG A 94 -4.29 18.96 -0.67
N ALA A 95 -4.59 20.16 -0.17
CA ALA A 95 -4.48 21.40 -0.92
C ALA A 95 -3.06 21.69 -1.46
N LYS A 96 -2.00 21.36 -0.71
CA LYS A 96 -0.59 21.58 -1.12
C LYS A 96 -0.03 20.47 -2.03
N SER A 97 -0.76 19.38 -2.21
CA SER A 97 -0.31 18.25 -3.03
C SER A 97 -0.08 18.67 -4.48
N ASN A 98 0.98 18.14 -5.10
CA ASN A 98 1.18 18.27 -6.54
C ASN A 98 0.47 17.12 -7.31
N ALA A 99 0.32 17.28 -8.62
CA ALA A 99 -0.37 16.29 -9.45
C ALA A 99 0.30 14.91 -9.42
N LEU A 100 1.63 14.85 -9.23
CA LEU A 100 2.39 13.61 -9.21
C LEU A 100 2.19 12.84 -7.91
N LEU A 101 2.18 13.50 -6.75
CA LEU A 101 1.83 12.90 -5.46
C LEU A 101 0.37 12.42 -5.46
N GLY A 102 -0.52 13.18 -6.13
CA GLY A 102 -1.92 12.80 -6.37
C GLY A 102 -2.15 11.65 -7.36
N ALA A 103 -1.13 11.18 -8.08
CA ALA A 103 -1.24 10.13 -9.09
C ALA A 103 -1.27 8.72 -8.47
N VAL A 104 -2.18 8.47 -7.52
CA VAL A 104 -2.26 7.22 -6.73
C VAL A 104 -2.35 5.98 -7.60
N ALA A 105 -3.15 6.02 -8.67
CA ALA A 105 -3.27 4.91 -9.60
C ALA A 105 -1.94 4.57 -10.29
N LEU A 106 -1.14 5.59 -10.63
CA LEU A 106 0.20 5.40 -11.19
C LEU A 106 1.14 4.78 -10.17
N TRP A 107 1.11 5.24 -8.91
CA TRP A 107 1.93 4.65 -7.85
C TRP A 107 1.55 3.20 -7.55
N GLY A 108 0.25 2.88 -7.52
CA GLY A 108 -0.22 1.52 -7.33
C GLY A 108 0.16 0.60 -8.51
N MET A 109 0.06 1.09 -9.76
CA MET A 109 0.54 0.33 -10.93
C MET A 109 2.05 0.10 -10.87
N ALA A 110 2.82 1.14 -10.56
CA ALA A 110 4.26 1.01 -10.40
C ALA A 110 4.61 0.03 -9.26
N ALA A 111 3.82 -0.01 -8.19
CA ALA A 111 4.00 -0.93 -7.08
C ALA A 111 3.70 -2.39 -7.47
N ASN A 112 2.73 -2.64 -8.36
CA ASN A 112 2.51 -3.99 -8.89
C ASN A 112 3.70 -4.49 -9.75
N VAL A 113 4.41 -3.57 -10.40
CA VAL A 113 5.56 -3.91 -11.27
C VAL A 113 6.88 -4.03 -10.51
N PHE A 114 7.16 -3.07 -9.63
CA PHE A 114 8.45 -2.95 -8.93
C PHE A 114 8.39 -3.35 -7.46
N SER A 115 7.22 -3.75 -6.96
CA SER A 115 6.88 -3.94 -5.55
C SER A 115 6.62 -2.62 -4.79
N VAL A 116 5.77 -2.70 -3.75
CA VAL A 116 5.33 -1.53 -2.97
C VAL A 116 6.51 -0.91 -2.21
N SER A 117 7.41 -1.76 -1.71
CA SER A 117 8.60 -1.35 -0.95
C SER A 117 9.56 -0.48 -1.77
N VAL A 118 9.72 -0.73 -3.07
CA VAL A 118 10.54 0.11 -3.95
C VAL A 118 9.88 1.48 -4.15
N ILE A 119 8.58 1.49 -4.42
CA ILE A 119 7.83 2.73 -4.69
C ILE A 119 7.72 3.63 -3.45
N ILE A 120 7.53 3.06 -2.26
CA ILE A 120 7.45 3.87 -1.04
C ILE A 120 8.79 4.56 -0.75
N PHE A 121 9.92 3.84 -0.86
CA PHE A 121 11.23 4.39 -0.50
C PHE A 121 11.84 5.31 -1.56
N ALA A 122 11.77 4.95 -2.84
CA ALA A 122 12.48 5.70 -3.88
C ALA A 122 11.70 6.94 -4.35
N PRO A 123 10.54 6.82 -4.99
CA PRO A 123 9.83 8.00 -5.47
C PRO A 123 8.92 8.63 -4.41
N TRP A 124 8.17 7.86 -3.62
CA TRP A 124 7.03 8.43 -2.88
C TRP A 124 7.42 9.26 -1.66
N ILE A 125 8.23 8.73 -0.72
CA ILE A 125 8.64 9.50 0.48
C ILE A 125 9.40 10.79 0.10
N PRO A 126 10.37 10.77 -0.84
CA PRO A 126 11.00 12.00 -1.30
C PRO A 126 10.01 12.96 -1.95
N MET A 127 9.10 12.48 -2.80
CA MET A 127 8.07 13.33 -3.40
C MET A 127 7.15 13.98 -2.35
N TYR A 128 6.79 13.22 -1.30
CA TYR A 128 6.01 13.74 -0.17
C TYR A 128 6.75 14.93 0.48
N TYR A 129 8.02 14.78 0.85
CA TYR A 129 8.78 15.87 1.46
C TYR A 129 9.11 17.02 0.50
N PHE A 130 9.21 16.75 -0.80
CA PHE A 130 9.32 17.79 -1.82
C PHE A 130 8.07 18.68 -1.86
N CYS A 131 6.87 18.09 -1.73
CA CYS A 131 5.61 18.84 -1.74
C CYS A 131 5.38 19.61 -0.43
N TYR A 132 5.57 18.96 0.72
CA TYR A 132 5.20 19.55 2.01
C TYR A 132 6.30 20.39 2.66
N GLY A 133 7.57 20.11 2.36
CA GLY A 133 8.73 20.77 2.96
C GLY A 133 8.89 20.45 4.44
N ASP A 134 9.57 21.34 5.17
CA ASP A 134 9.77 21.22 6.62
C ASP A 134 8.77 22.08 7.44
N ASP A 135 8.00 22.93 6.75
CA ASP A 135 7.14 23.93 7.39
C ASP A 135 5.68 23.46 7.39
N ASN A 136 5.25 22.93 8.54
CA ASN A 136 3.90 22.42 8.79
C ASN A 136 3.00 23.46 9.48
N SER A 137 3.32 24.75 9.34
CA SER A 137 2.63 25.80 10.09
C SER A 137 1.23 26.14 9.54
N ASN A 138 0.94 25.87 8.27
CA ASN A 138 -0.35 26.23 7.66
C ASN A 138 -1.32 25.04 7.59
N ILE A 139 -2.42 25.10 8.35
CA ILE A 139 -3.47 24.08 8.34
C ILE A 139 -4.19 24.02 6.98
N ALA A 140 -4.26 25.14 6.25
CA ALA A 140 -4.91 25.18 4.93
C ALA A 140 -4.23 24.24 3.93
N ASP A 141 -2.90 24.12 4.00
CA ASP A 141 -2.09 23.25 3.15
C ASP A 141 -2.47 21.78 3.29
N TYR A 142 -2.94 21.39 4.49
CA TYR A 142 -3.30 20.03 4.84
C TYR A 142 -4.81 19.75 4.79
N SER A 143 -5.61 20.70 4.33
CA SER A 143 -7.05 20.53 4.23
C SER A 143 -7.45 19.57 3.10
N ILE A 144 -8.44 18.71 3.37
CA ILE A 144 -9.06 17.79 2.41
C ILE A 144 -10.56 17.94 2.55
N LYS A 145 -11.30 18.04 1.43
CA LYS A 145 -12.77 18.06 1.49
C LYS A 145 -13.30 16.73 2.05
N SER A 146 -14.29 16.79 2.95
CA SER A 146 -14.86 15.58 3.58
C SER A 146 -15.43 14.60 2.52
N ALA A 147 -16.08 15.12 1.48
CA ALA A 147 -16.52 14.33 0.33
C ALA A 147 -15.39 13.54 -0.34
N ARG A 148 -14.19 14.15 -0.48
CA ARG A 148 -13.01 13.48 -1.05
C ARG A 148 -12.46 12.39 -0.13
N ALA A 149 -12.36 12.65 1.18
CA ALA A 149 -11.91 11.66 2.15
C ALA A 149 -12.81 10.41 2.12
N THR A 150 -14.14 10.61 2.11
CA THR A 150 -15.10 9.50 1.99
C THR A 150 -14.98 8.77 0.66
N ALA A 151 -14.80 9.51 -0.45
CA ALA A 151 -14.59 8.91 -1.77
C ALA A 151 -13.32 8.04 -1.85
N ILE A 152 -12.24 8.41 -1.13
CA ILE A 152 -11.01 7.61 -1.06
C ILE A 152 -11.30 6.23 -0.45
N LEU A 153 -12.04 6.18 0.66
CA LEU A 153 -12.40 4.91 1.30
C LEU A 153 -13.17 4.01 0.33
N ILE A 154 -14.22 4.52 -0.30
CA ILE A 154 -15.04 3.77 -1.26
C ILE A 154 -14.19 3.29 -2.45
N ALA A 155 -13.33 4.16 -2.99
CA ALA A 155 -12.47 3.83 -4.11
C ALA A 155 -11.45 2.73 -3.79
N ILE A 156 -10.88 2.73 -2.59
CA ILE A 156 -9.93 1.69 -2.16
C ILE A 156 -10.65 0.37 -1.90
N LEU A 157 -11.80 0.41 -1.23
CA LEU A 157 -12.59 -0.79 -0.97
C LEU A 157 -13.03 -1.46 -2.28
N ALA A 158 -13.66 -0.70 -3.18
CA ALA A 158 -14.19 -1.23 -4.42
C ALA A 158 -13.11 -1.49 -5.48
N GLY A 159 -12.14 -0.59 -5.61
CA GLY A 159 -11.12 -0.62 -6.65
C GLY A 159 -9.89 -1.44 -6.32
N PHE A 160 -9.63 -1.75 -5.05
CA PHE A 160 -8.43 -2.51 -4.65
C PHE A 160 -8.73 -3.69 -3.72
N VAL A 161 -9.50 -3.50 -2.64
CA VAL A 161 -9.79 -4.58 -1.67
C VAL A 161 -10.59 -5.71 -2.32
N ILE A 162 -11.72 -5.40 -2.96
CA ILE A 162 -12.56 -6.42 -3.60
C ILE A 162 -11.78 -7.21 -4.67
N PRO A 163 -11.07 -6.58 -5.63
CA PRO A 163 -10.21 -7.31 -6.57
C PRO A 163 -9.15 -8.18 -5.88
N SER A 164 -8.54 -7.68 -4.80
CA SER A 164 -7.50 -8.42 -4.05
C SER A 164 -8.08 -9.66 -3.38
N MET A 165 -9.28 -9.56 -2.79
CA MET A 165 -9.99 -10.71 -2.25
C MET A 165 -10.37 -11.70 -3.35
N ALA A 166 -10.84 -11.22 -4.50
CA ALA A 166 -11.16 -12.08 -5.64
C ALA A 166 -9.92 -12.84 -6.13
N MET A 167 -8.75 -12.21 -6.18
CA MET A 167 -7.48 -12.84 -6.53
C MET A 167 -7.05 -13.89 -5.49
N LEU A 168 -7.07 -13.55 -4.20
CA LEU A 168 -6.63 -14.45 -3.12
C LEU A 168 -7.56 -15.64 -2.88
N LEU A 169 -8.82 -15.52 -3.30
CA LEU A 169 -9.84 -16.56 -3.25
C LEU A 169 -10.10 -17.22 -4.61
N ALA A 170 -9.33 -16.85 -5.64
CA ALA A 170 -9.52 -17.37 -6.99
C ALA A 170 -9.28 -18.89 -7.01
N GLY A 171 -10.31 -19.62 -7.46
CA GLY A 171 -10.58 -21.04 -7.24
C GLY A 171 -9.42 -22.04 -7.37
N GLU A 172 -9.49 -22.93 -8.36
CA GLU A 172 -8.54 -24.05 -8.47
C GLU A 172 -7.11 -23.54 -8.75
N PRO A 173 -6.08 -24.02 -8.01
CA PRO A 173 -4.70 -23.64 -8.22
C PRO A 173 -4.27 -23.86 -9.68
N PHE A 174 -3.61 -22.86 -10.26
CA PHE A 174 -3.09 -22.86 -11.64
C PHE A 174 -4.16 -23.04 -12.72
N SER A 175 -5.45 -22.83 -12.39
CA SER A 175 -6.52 -22.81 -13.37
C SER A 175 -6.47 -21.57 -14.26
N HIS A 176 -6.99 -21.69 -15.48
CA HIS A 176 -7.15 -20.55 -16.39
C HIS A 176 -7.94 -19.39 -15.75
N THR A 177 -8.97 -19.70 -14.94
CA THR A 177 -9.74 -18.70 -14.21
C THR A 177 -8.89 -17.93 -13.21
N GLN A 178 -8.02 -18.61 -12.45
CA GLN A 178 -7.10 -17.95 -11.53
C GLN A 178 -6.14 -17.02 -12.28
N THR A 179 -5.56 -17.48 -13.39
CA THR A 179 -4.69 -16.66 -14.24
C THR A 179 -5.40 -15.40 -14.74
N VAL A 180 -6.64 -15.50 -15.20
CA VAL A 180 -7.42 -14.33 -15.66
C VAL A 180 -7.67 -13.36 -14.51
N VAL A 181 -8.08 -13.85 -13.35
CA VAL A 181 -8.34 -12.98 -12.18
C VAL A 181 -7.07 -12.28 -11.71
N VAL A 182 -5.94 -13.01 -11.60
CA VAL A 182 -4.65 -12.43 -11.22
C VAL A 182 -4.19 -11.40 -12.26
N THR A 183 -4.41 -11.66 -13.54
CA THR A 183 -4.13 -10.69 -14.62
C THR A 183 -4.94 -9.41 -14.45
N LEU A 184 -6.26 -9.53 -14.28
CA LEU A 184 -7.13 -8.36 -14.09
C LEU A 184 -6.75 -7.58 -12.83
N TRP A 185 -6.36 -8.28 -11.77
CA TRP A 185 -5.91 -7.67 -10.52
C TRP A 185 -4.66 -6.80 -10.71
N GLN A 186 -3.75 -7.11 -11.65
CA GLN A 186 -2.58 -6.26 -11.94
C GLN A 186 -2.97 -4.83 -12.31
N PHE A 187 -4.17 -4.62 -12.84
CA PHE A 187 -4.71 -3.32 -13.23
C PHE A 187 -5.68 -2.71 -12.20
N ALA A 188 -5.95 -3.39 -11.08
CA ALA A 188 -6.85 -2.90 -10.04
C ALA A 188 -6.53 -1.46 -9.58
N PRO A 189 -5.26 -1.05 -9.40
CA PRO A 189 -4.95 0.35 -9.05
C PRO A 189 -5.49 1.39 -10.04
N LEU A 190 -5.59 1.07 -11.33
CA LEU A 190 -6.17 1.99 -12.33
C LEU A 190 -7.67 2.20 -12.13
N VAL A 191 -8.37 1.23 -11.56
CA VAL A 191 -9.81 1.29 -11.28
C VAL A 191 -10.12 2.20 -10.08
N VAL A 192 -9.16 2.39 -9.17
CA VAL A 192 -9.31 3.30 -8.02
C VAL A 192 -9.58 4.73 -8.47
N ALA A 193 -8.89 5.23 -9.51
CA ALA A 193 -9.04 6.60 -10.00
C ALA A 193 -10.46 6.95 -10.50
N PRO A 194 -11.07 6.21 -11.45
CA PRO A 194 -12.43 6.51 -11.91
C PRO A 194 -13.46 6.36 -10.78
N ILE A 195 -13.34 5.36 -9.90
CA ILE A 195 -14.25 5.22 -8.74
C ILE A 195 -14.10 6.42 -7.80
N TYR A 196 -12.88 6.87 -7.55
CA TYR A 196 -12.59 8.05 -6.73
C TYR A 196 -13.23 9.32 -7.31
N LEU A 197 -13.08 9.56 -8.62
CA LEU A 197 -13.66 10.72 -9.29
C LEU A 197 -15.20 10.69 -9.25
N PHE A 198 -15.79 9.53 -9.57
CA PHE A 198 -17.24 9.33 -9.53
C PHE A 198 -17.80 9.52 -8.12
N SER A 199 -17.16 8.91 -7.12
CA SER A 199 -17.57 9.00 -5.72
C SER A 199 -17.44 10.44 -5.20
N THR A 200 -16.35 11.13 -5.53
CA THR A 200 -16.15 12.53 -5.13
C THR A 200 -17.25 13.43 -5.67
N SER A 201 -17.64 13.26 -6.94
CA SER A 201 -18.73 14.02 -7.57
C SER A 201 -20.06 13.77 -6.86
N THR A 202 -20.34 12.50 -6.54
CA THR A 202 -21.58 12.09 -5.85
C THR A 202 -21.65 12.67 -4.43
N PHE A 203 -20.57 12.56 -3.64
CA PHE A 203 -20.53 13.06 -2.28
C PHE A 203 -20.51 14.59 -2.20
N ALA A 204 -19.91 15.28 -3.18
CA ALA A 204 -19.92 16.74 -3.23
C ALA A 204 -21.33 17.33 -3.35
N GLY A 205 -22.25 16.63 -4.03
CA GLY A 205 -23.66 17.04 -4.12
C GLY A 205 -24.44 16.90 -2.80
N MET A 206 -23.94 16.10 -1.86
CA MET A 206 -24.59 15.87 -0.56
C MET A 206 -24.07 16.79 0.55
N GLU A 207 -23.01 17.58 0.31
CA GLU A 207 -22.53 18.55 1.29
C GLU A 207 -23.60 19.63 1.50
N LYS A 208 -24.14 19.69 2.73
CA LYS A 208 -25.20 20.64 3.08
C LYS A 208 -24.70 22.08 2.89
N PRO A 209 -25.53 22.96 2.30
CA PRO A 209 -25.18 24.37 2.17
C PRO A 209 -24.95 24.98 3.55
N MET A 210 -23.96 25.86 3.60
CA MET A 210 -23.48 26.48 4.84
C MET A 210 -24.58 27.37 5.43
N GLU A 211 -24.97 27.13 6.69
CA GLU A 211 -25.91 27.99 7.40
C GLU A 211 -25.28 29.36 7.65
N SER A 212 -25.84 30.41 7.05
CA SER A 212 -25.32 31.79 7.07
C SER A 212 -25.33 32.47 8.45
N ARG A 213 -25.95 31.87 9.47
CA ARG A 213 -26.13 32.48 10.80
C ARG A 213 -25.01 32.19 11.80
N ILE A 214 -24.06 31.31 11.49
CA ILE A 214 -23.00 30.92 12.43
C ILE A 214 -21.76 31.81 12.22
N ASN A 215 -21.10 32.22 13.30
CA ASN A 215 -19.82 32.95 13.24
C ASN A 215 -18.79 32.20 12.37
N TYR A 216 -18.17 32.91 11.42
CA TYR A 216 -17.17 32.41 10.48
C TYR A 216 -16.08 31.56 11.15
N GLN A 217 -15.57 32.00 12.31
CA GLN A 217 -14.54 31.26 13.04
C GLN A 217 -15.02 29.89 13.53
N THR A 218 -16.25 29.83 14.03
CA THR A 218 -16.86 28.57 14.49
C THR A 218 -17.11 27.64 13.31
N GLN A 219 -17.52 28.19 12.17
CA GLN A 219 -17.71 27.43 10.95
C GLN A 219 -16.40 26.84 10.42
N GLN A 220 -15.30 27.60 10.44
CA GLN A 220 -13.99 27.11 10.01
C GLN A 220 -13.47 26.00 10.93
N LYS A 221 -13.61 26.16 12.26
CA LYS A 221 -13.26 25.10 13.23
C LYS A 221 -14.07 23.84 13.01
N ARG A 222 -15.37 23.98 12.71
CA ARG A 222 -16.25 22.84 12.38
C ARG A 222 -15.81 22.16 11.08
N ARG A 223 -15.49 22.92 10.03
CA ARG A 223 -14.97 22.35 8.77
C ARG A 223 -13.70 21.55 9.00
N VAL A 224 -12.71 22.11 9.70
CA VAL A 224 -11.46 21.38 10.00
C VAL A 224 -11.74 20.12 10.83
N ALA A 225 -12.69 20.19 11.77
CA ALA A 225 -13.13 19.02 12.52
C ALA A 225 -13.74 17.92 11.64
N ASP A 226 -14.65 18.29 10.74
CA ASP A 226 -15.34 17.34 9.87
C ASP A 226 -14.36 16.71 8.85
N GLN A 227 -13.44 17.51 8.31
CA GLN A 227 -12.38 17.05 7.40
C GLN A 227 -11.46 16.05 8.10
N LYS A 228 -10.99 16.39 9.30
CA LYS A 228 -10.15 15.52 10.13
C LYS A 228 -10.86 14.21 10.44
N SER A 229 -12.09 14.30 10.94
CA SER A 229 -12.88 13.11 11.30
C SER A 229 -13.10 12.19 10.11
N ALA A 230 -13.30 12.73 8.91
CA ALA A 230 -13.45 11.94 7.69
C ALA A 230 -12.15 11.19 7.34
N VAL A 231 -10.99 11.85 7.41
CA VAL A 231 -9.69 11.20 7.16
C VAL A 231 -9.36 10.15 8.22
N GLU A 232 -9.59 10.45 9.51
CA GLU A 232 -9.45 9.48 10.59
C GLU A 232 -10.35 8.26 10.36
N THR A 233 -11.58 8.46 9.90
CA THR A 233 -12.51 7.36 9.58
C THR A 233 -11.95 6.44 8.49
N VAL A 234 -11.36 7.00 7.42
CA VAL A 234 -10.72 6.20 6.34
C VAL A 234 -9.67 5.27 6.94
N HIS A 235 -8.75 5.82 7.74
CA HIS A 235 -7.66 5.04 8.33
C HIS A 235 -8.15 4.05 9.39
N LEU A 236 -9.11 4.43 10.24
CA LEU A 236 -9.64 3.53 11.27
C LEU A 236 -10.39 2.34 10.66
N VAL A 237 -11.22 2.56 9.63
CA VAL A 237 -11.93 1.47 8.94
C VAL A 237 -10.94 0.49 8.31
N LEU A 238 -9.93 1.00 7.59
CA LEU A 238 -8.89 0.15 7.00
C LEU A 238 -8.02 -0.53 8.07
N GLY A 239 -7.75 0.15 9.19
CA GLY A 239 -7.04 -0.42 10.33
C GLY A 239 -7.77 -1.60 10.94
N VAL A 240 -9.08 -1.49 11.16
CA VAL A 240 -9.93 -2.59 11.66
C VAL A 240 -9.95 -3.75 10.67
N MET A 241 -10.12 -3.48 9.37
CA MET A 241 -10.09 -4.54 8.35
C MET A 241 -8.75 -5.27 8.30
N ASN A 242 -7.64 -4.53 8.39
CA ASN A 242 -6.30 -5.10 8.41
C ASN A 242 -6.02 -5.88 9.69
N ALA A 243 -6.53 -5.44 10.84
CA ALA A 243 -6.45 -6.19 12.10
C ALA A 243 -7.20 -7.53 12.00
N ILE A 244 -8.43 -7.52 11.45
CA ILE A 244 -9.20 -8.75 11.23
C ILE A 244 -8.42 -9.70 10.30
N CYS A 245 -7.93 -9.19 9.17
CA CYS A 245 -7.11 -9.97 8.23
C CYS A 245 -5.88 -10.59 8.93
N TYR A 246 -5.15 -9.78 9.71
CA TYR A 246 -3.98 -10.20 10.46
C TYR A 246 -4.30 -11.35 11.43
N TYR A 247 -5.35 -11.22 12.25
CA TYR A 247 -5.71 -12.27 13.21
C TYR A 247 -6.21 -13.55 12.53
N VAL A 248 -6.99 -13.44 11.44
CA VAL A 248 -7.40 -14.60 10.66
C VAL A 248 -6.18 -15.31 10.07
N MET A 249 -5.21 -14.57 9.53
CA MET A 249 -3.98 -15.13 8.99
C MET A 249 -3.08 -15.73 10.07
N LEU A 250 -2.97 -15.10 11.24
CA LEU A 250 -2.23 -15.61 12.39
C LEU A 250 -2.82 -16.94 12.86
N PHE A 251 -4.16 -17.03 12.97
CA PHE A 251 -4.85 -18.27 13.32
C PHE A 251 -4.62 -19.37 12.28
N ARG A 252 -4.69 -19.04 10.99
CA ARG A 252 -4.40 -20.01 9.90
C ARG A 252 -2.94 -20.47 9.92
N ALA A 253 -1.99 -19.57 10.18
CA ALA A 253 -0.58 -19.88 10.31
C ALA A 253 -0.34 -20.82 11.50
N GLY A 254 -0.94 -20.52 12.66
CA GLY A 254 -0.85 -21.34 13.87
C GLY A 254 -1.43 -22.73 13.68
N GLY A 255 -2.61 -22.83 13.07
CA GLY A 255 -3.25 -24.12 12.77
C GLY A 255 -2.48 -25.01 11.79
N ARG A 256 -1.59 -24.42 10.97
CA ARG A 256 -0.71 -25.14 10.04
C ARG A 256 0.72 -25.34 10.57
N GLY A 257 1.03 -24.86 11.77
CA GLY A 257 2.37 -24.97 12.37
C GLY A 257 3.42 -24.05 11.75
N PHE A 258 3.03 -22.99 11.03
CA PHE A 258 3.98 -22.06 10.39
C PHE A 258 4.54 -20.99 11.32
N LEU A 259 4.06 -20.88 12.56
CA LEU A 259 4.53 -19.87 13.52
C LEU A 259 5.90 -20.19 14.16
N ASN A 260 6.68 -21.08 13.55
CA ASN A 260 8.00 -21.46 14.03
C ASN A 260 9.05 -20.52 13.44
N VAL A 261 9.98 -20.04 14.28
CA VAL A 261 11.08 -19.15 13.86
C VAL A 261 11.90 -19.77 12.72
N GLU A 262 12.11 -21.08 12.75
CA GLU A 262 12.83 -21.82 11.70
C GLU A 262 12.18 -21.65 10.33
N THR A 263 10.85 -21.72 10.23
CA THR A 263 10.12 -21.52 8.96
C THR A 263 10.37 -20.13 8.38
N PHE A 264 10.40 -19.10 9.23
CA PHE A 264 10.70 -17.74 8.81
C PHE A 264 12.16 -17.55 8.42
N VAL A 265 13.10 -18.14 9.18
CA VAL A 265 14.53 -18.09 8.87
C VAL A 265 14.85 -18.81 7.56
N ASP A 266 14.25 -19.98 7.34
CA ASP A 266 14.39 -20.76 6.12
C ASP A 266 13.85 -19.98 4.90
N LEU A 267 12.67 -19.37 5.04
CA LEU A 267 12.12 -18.53 3.98
C LEU A 267 12.98 -17.26 3.76
N TRP A 268 13.48 -16.62 4.82
CA TRP A 268 14.32 -15.43 4.74
C TRP A 268 15.68 -15.71 4.08
N THR A 269 16.28 -16.86 4.37
CA THR A 269 17.55 -17.29 3.77
C THR A 269 17.35 -17.96 2.41
N LEU A 270 16.10 -18.02 1.93
CA LEU A 270 15.69 -18.62 0.66
C LEU A 270 16.15 -20.08 0.51
N TYR A 271 16.41 -20.79 1.62
CA TYR A 271 17.05 -22.10 1.56
C TYR A 271 18.31 -22.11 0.66
N ARG A 272 19.22 -21.14 0.84
CA ARG A 272 20.38 -20.91 -0.05
C ARG A 272 21.15 -22.19 -0.46
N ASP A 273 21.22 -23.17 0.43
CA ASP A 273 21.91 -24.45 0.20
C ASP A 273 21.01 -25.57 -0.36
N LYS A 274 19.67 -25.45 -0.27
CA LYS A 274 18.72 -26.47 -0.73
C LYS A 274 18.08 -26.18 -2.09
N LEU A 275 18.16 -24.94 -2.59
CA LEU A 275 17.56 -24.55 -3.89
C LEU A 275 18.11 -25.34 -5.08
N THR A 276 19.40 -25.70 -5.05
CA THR A 276 20.06 -26.43 -6.14
C THR A 276 19.54 -27.86 -6.33
N ALA A 277 18.83 -28.40 -5.33
CA ALA A 277 18.25 -29.74 -5.37
C ALA A 277 16.75 -29.77 -5.68
N MET A 278 16.09 -28.61 -5.81
CA MET A 278 14.65 -28.51 -6.02
C MET A 278 14.27 -28.46 -7.50
N SER A 279 13.02 -28.83 -7.80
CA SER A 279 12.47 -28.61 -9.14
C SER A 279 12.33 -27.11 -9.43
N ILE A 280 12.25 -26.75 -10.72
CA ILE A 280 12.04 -25.36 -11.17
C ILE A 280 10.75 -24.80 -10.57
N GLU A 281 9.69 -25.61 -10.54
CA GLU A 281 8.38 -25.22 -9.99
C GLU A 281 8.46 -24.93 -8.48
N GLN A 282 9.09 -25.83 -7.70
CA GLN A 282 9.29 -25.63 -6.25
C GLN A 282 10.13 -24.37 -5.97
N THR A 283 11.17 -24.16 -6.77
CA THR A 283 12.01 -22.95 -6.69
C THR A 283 11.19 -21.69 -6.95
N GLY A 284 10.28 -21.71 -7.93
CA GLY A 284 9.37 -20.61 -8.23
C GLY A 284 8.43 -20.28 -7.07
N ILE A 285 7.83 -21.30 -6.45
CA ILE A 285 6.92 -21.17 -5.29
C ILE A 285 7.62 -20.51 -4.09
N ILE A 286 8.78 -21.05 -3.70
CA ILE A 286 9.55 -20.53 -2.55
C ILE A 286 10.03 -19.11 -2.82
N SER A 287 10.53 -18.87 -4.05
CA SER A 287 11.08 -17.56 -4.39
C SER A 287 9.99 -16.49 -4.48
N ALA A 288 8.80 -16.81 -5.00
CA ALA A 288 7.66 -15.89 -4.99
C ALA A 288 7.21 -15.55 -3.56
N SER A 289 7.11 -16.56 -2.69
CA SER A 289 6.77 -16.36 -1.28
C SER A 289 7.80 -15.51 -0.54
N HIS A 290 9.09 -15.72 -0.83
CA HIS A 290 10.18 -14.91 -0.32
C HIS A 290 10.11 -13.46 -0.80
N LEU A 291 9.83 -13.23 -2.09
CA LEU A 291 9.65 -11.88 -2.65
C LEU A 291 8.58 -11.11 -1.88
N PHE A 292 7.45 -11.75 -1.59
CA PHE A 292 6.35 -11.13 -0.85
C PHE A 292 6.73 -10.89 0.62
N LEU A 293 7.51 -11.79 1.24
CA LEU A 293 8.02 -11.58 2.60
C LEU A 293 8.93 -10.36 2.67
N VAL A 294 9.88 -10.26 1.74
CA VAL A 294 10.79 -9.12 1.64
C VAL A 294 9.99 -7.84 1.40
N ASP A 295 9.03 -7.87 0.47
CA ASP A 295 8.19 -6.69 0.20
C ASP A 295 7.38 -6.26 1.43
N LEU A 296 6.81 -7.20 2.18
CA LEU A 296 6.11 -6.93 3.44
C LEU A 296 6.99 -6.19 4.44
N ILE A 297 8.19 -6.74 4.71
CA ILE A 297 9.10 -6.23 5.73
C ILE A 297 9.64 -4.87 5.33
N ILE A 298 10.11 -4.74 4.08
CA ILE A 298 10.71 -3.48 3.61
C ILE A 298 9.64 -2.41 3.44
N CYS A 299 8.43 -2.74 2.95
CA CYS A 299 7.33 -1.77 2.89
C CYS A 299 6.95 -1.26 4.28
N TRP A 300 6.84 -2.15 5.27
CA TRP A 300 6.57 -1.77 6.65
C TRP A 300 7.69 -0.90 7.24
N ALA A 301 8.96 -1.25 6.97
CA ALA A 301 10.11 -0.44 7.36
C ALA A 301 10.08 0.95 6.70
N GLY A 302 9.60 1.05 5.45
CA GLY A 302 9.38 2.33 4.77
C GLY A 302 8.33 3.19 5.47
N CYS A 303 7.23 2.57 5.91
CA CYS A 303 6.22 3.26 6.71
C CYS A 303 6.77 3.70 8.08
N ALA A 304 7.57 2.85 8.73
CA ALA A 304 8.24 3.16 9.99
C ALA A 304 9.22 4.34 9.82
N PHE A 305 10.02 4.33 8.76
CA PHE A 305 10.92 5.44 8.41
C PHE A 305 10.16 6.74 8.13
N TRP A 306 9.07 6.67 7.36
CA TRP A 306 8.19 7.82 7.14
C TRP A 306 7.64 8.36 8.47
N SER A 307 7.14 7.49 9.35
CA SER A 307 6.60 7.89 10.67
C SER A 307 7.64 8.54 11.58
N LEU A 308 8.89 8.07 11.52
CA LEU A 308 10.03 8.62 12.26
C LEU A 308 10.39 10.02 11.74
N LEU A 309 10.43 10.21 10.42
CA LEU A 309 10.72 11.50 9.82
C LEU A 309 9.60 12.53 10.07
N GLU A 310 8.35 12.07 10.09
CA GLU A 310 7.18 12.95 10.17
C GLU A 310 6.83 13.31 11.62
N SER A 311 6.86 12.34 12.54
CA SER A 311 6.40 12.50 13.93
C SER A 311 7.45 12.12 14.97
N GLY A 312 8.69 11.89 14.56
CA GLY A 312 9.77 11.50 15.46
C GLY A 312 9.54 10.12 16.09
N PHE A 313 10.21 9.88 17.21
CA PHE A 313 10.14 8.60 17.92
C PHE A 313 8.73 8.26 18.44
N GLY A 314 7.93 9.27 18.77
CA GLY A 314 6.55 9.06 19.21
C GLY A 314 5.67 8.44 18.12
N GLY A 315 5.78 8.92 16.87
CA GLY A 315 5.07 8.32 15.74
C GLY A 315 5.52 6.89 15.44
N LEU A 316 6.84 6.67 15.46
CA LEU A 316 7.42 5.34 15.29
C LEU A 316 6.90 4.37 16.36
N LEU A 317 6.83 4.78 17.63
CA LEU A 317 6.31 3.96 18.72
C LEU A 317 4.86 3.57 18.48
N VAL A 318 3.99 4.52 18.08
CA VAL A 318 2.58 4.24 17.76
C VAL A 318 2.47 3.22 16.63
N LEU A 319 3.27 3.37 15.57
CA LEU A 319 3.28 2.44 14.44
C LEU A 319 3.74 1.04 14.87
N VAL A 320 4.85 0.94 15.62
CA VAL A 320 5.43 -0.34 16.04
C VAL A 320 4.51 -1.07 17.01
N VAL A 321 4.05 -0.40 18.07
CA VAL A 321 3.13 -0.97 19.06
C VAL A 321 1.81 -1.33 18.39
N GLY A 322 1.26 -0.44 17.55
CA GLY A 322 0.07 -0.72 16.76
C GLY A 322 0.24 -1.95 15.86
N SER A 323 1.40 -2.11 15.22
CA SER A 323 1.68 -3.24 14.33
C SER A 323 1.75 -4.58 15.07
N ILE A 324 2.19 -4.58 16.32
CA ILE A 324 2.18 -5.80 17.17
C ILE A 324 0.74 -6.25 17.44
N PHE A 325 -0.17 -5.31 17.74
CA PHE A 325 -1.55 -5.64 18.11
C PHE A 325 -2.53 -5.77 16.94
N THR A 326 -2.23 -5.16 15.80
CA THR A 326 -3.17 -5.08 14.68
C THR A 326 -2.57 -5.54 13.35
N GLY A 327 -1.34 -6.06 13.38
CA GLY A 327 -0.57 -6.38 12.19
C GLY A 327 -0.01 -5.13 11.49
N PRO A 328 0.89 -5.31 10.51
CA PRO A 328 1.62 -4.22 9.88
C PRO A 328 0.70 -3.18 9.21
N GLY A 329 -0.33 -3.61 8.47
CA GLY A 329 -1.29 -2.70 7.86
C GLY A 329 -2.15 -1.95 8.90
N GLY A 330 -2.58 -2.64 9.95
CA GLY A 330 -3.34 -2.04 11.05
C GLY A 330 -2.53 -0.97 11.79
N GLY A 331 -1.26 -1.25 12.09
CA GLY A 331 -0.36 -0.32 12.77
C GLY A 331 -0.05 0.93 11.94
N VAL A 332 0.15 0.77 10.63
CA VAL A 332 0.33 1.91 9.70
C VAL A 332 -0.93 2.78 9.64
N SER A 333 -2.11 2.17 9.55
CA SER A 333 -3.39 2.87 9.59
C SER A 333 -3.62 3.60 10.93
N LEU A 334 -3.30 2.96 12.05
CA LEU A 334 -3.41 3.56 13.38
C LEU A 334 -2.48 4.78 13.51
N TYR A 335 -1.23 4.66 13.04
CA TYR A 335 -0.29 5.78 13.01
C TYR A 335 -0.81 6.93 12.13
N ALA A 336 -1.36 6.63 10.95
CA ALA A 336 -1.92 7.66 10.07
C ALA A 336 -3.09 8.40 10.74
N ALA A 337 -4.01 7.69 11.40
CA ALA A 337 -5.09 8.31 12.18
C ALA A 337 -4.53 9.16 13.35
N TYR A 338 -3.54 8.64 14.08
CA TYR A 338 -2.85 9.38 15.15
C TYR A 338 -2.22 10.69 14.64
N ARG A 339 -1.55 10.64 13.48
CA ARG A 339 -0.87 11.78 12.86
C ARG A 339 -1.82 12.94 12.54
N GLU A 340 -3.08 12.68 12.18
CA GLU A 340 -4.04 13.75 11.88
C GLU A 340 -4.29 14.68 13.08
N ASN A 341 -4.07 14.22 14.32
CA ASN A 341 -4.12 15.08 15.51
C ASN A 341 -3.04 16.18 15.51
N TYR A 342 -1.89 15.90 14.90
CA TYR A 342 -0.76 16.83 14.81
C TYR A 342 -0.88 17.75 13.61
N VAL A 343 -1.25 17.19 12.47
CA VAL A 343 -1.33 17.89 11.19
C VAL A 343 -2.52 18.86 11.16
N GLN A 344 -3.66 18.45 11.71
CA GLN A 344 -4.89 19.26 11.73
C GLN A 344 -5.28 19.65 13.17
N ASN A 345 -4.32 20.15 13.94
CA ASN A 345 -4.60 20.60 15.30
C ASN A 345 -5.48 21.87 15.29
N LYS A 346 -6.73 21.73 15.75
CA LYS A 346 -7.73 22.80 15.80
C LYS A 346 -7.31 23.98 16.67
N ASP A 347 -6.49 23.74 17.69
CA ASP A 347 -6.05 24.76 18.64
C ASP A 347 -4.96 25.65 18.04
N ARG A 348 -4.32 25.22 16.94
CA ARG A 348 -3.30 25.97 16.20
C ARG A 348 -3.86 26.78 15.04
N LEU A 349 -5.19 26.84 14.88
CA LEU A 349 -5.85 27.73 13.91
C LEU A 349 -5.69 29.19 14.36
N VAL A 350 -4.50 29.77 14.12
CA VAL A 350 -4.30 31.20 14.15
C VAL A 350 -4.85 31.74 12.84
N VAL A 351 -6.02 32.39 12.89
CA VAL A 351 -6.49 33.18 11.76
C VAL A 351 -5.45 34.28 11.57
N LYS A 352 -4.63 34.18 10.51
CA LYS A 352 -3.87 35.35 10.06
C LYS A 352 -4.93 36.36 9.63
N SER A 353 -5.13 37.40 10.44
CA SER A 353 -5.80 38.60 9.98
C SER A 353 -4.91 39.18 8.89
N GLU A 354 -5.37 39.10 7.64
CA GLU A 354 -4.75 39.81 6.51
C GLU A 354 -4.84 41.32 6.72
#